data_AF-G3IFP6-F1
#
_entry.id   AF-G3IFP6-F1
#
_cell.length_a   1.000
_cell.length_b   1.000
_cell.length_c   1.000
_cell.angle_alpha   90.00
_cell.angle_beta   90.00
_cell.angle_gamma   90.00
#
_symmetry.space_group_name_H-M   'P 1'
#
loop_
_entity.id
_entity.type
_entity.pdbx_description
1 polymer ?
#
loop_
_entity_poly.entity_id
_entity_poly.type
_entity_poly.pdbx_seq_one_letter_code
_entity_poly.pdbx_strand_id
1 'polypeptide(L)'
;MGINIPTKEELIANKPEFEHLAEYLGANSVIYLSVEGLVSSVQQEIKFKKQKVKKLDITIQENGNGLECFEKTGHCTACLTGQYPVELDW
;
A
#
# COMPACT_ATOMS: atom_id res chain seq x y z
N MET A 1 12.17 8.51 -2.22
CA MET A 1 11.20 8.45 -3.33
C MET A 1 11.03 9.87 -3.87
N GLY A 2 11.09 10.08 -5.19
CA GLY A 2 11.10 11.41 -5.83
C GLY A 2 9.81 11.78 -6.56
N ILE A 3 8.66 11.30 -6.07
CA ILE A 3 7.35 11.66 -6.63
C ILE A 3 6.98 13.05 -6.10
N ASN A 4 6.54 13.95 -6.98
CA ASN A 4 6.02 15.25 -6.59
C ASN A 4 4.62 15.08 -5.96
N ILE A 5 4.52 15.26 -4.65
CA ILE A 5 3.28 15.11 -3.88
C ILE A 5 3.00 16.43 -3.13
N PRO A 6 1.75 16.93 -3.12
CA PRO A 6 1.36 18.09 -2.31
C PRO A 6 1.65 17.94 -0.82
N THR A 7 1.60 19.03 -0.05
CA THR A 7 1.77 18.94 1.40
C THR A 7 0.61 18.18 2.05
N LYS A 8 0.83 17.70 3.27
CA LYS A 8 -0.18 16.94 4.03
C LYS A 8 -1.49 17.73 4.19
N GLU A 9 -1.41 19.05 4.33
CA GLU A 9 -2.54 19.98 4.51
C GLU A 9 -3.33 20.19 3.21
N GLU A 10 -2.67 20.04 2.06
CA GLU A 10 -3.28 20.15 0.73
C GLU A 10 -4.01 18.84 0.32
N LEU A 11 -3.65 17.70 0.91
CA LEU A 11 -4.27 16.41 0.63
C LEU A 11 -5.71 16.35 1.15
N ILE A 12 -6.67 16.24 0.22
CA ILE A 12 -8.10 16.14 0.51
C ILE A 12 -8.45 14.98 1.47
N ALA A 13 -7.79 13.84 1.32
CA ALA A 13 -8.02 12.66 2.16
C ALA A 13 -7.49 12.81 3.60
N ASN A 14 -6.67 13.83 3.87
CA ASN A 14 -6.16 14.14 5.20
C ASN A 14 -7.05 15.16 5.95
N LYS A 15 -8.16 15.60 5.35
CA LYS A 15 -9.12 16.53 5.99
C LYS A 15 -10.28 15.74 6.61
N PRO A 16 -10.34 15.63 7.95
CA PRO A 16 -11.38 14.86 8.63
C PRO A 16 -12.76 15.51 8.54
N GLU A 17 -12.85 16.78 8.13
CA GLU A 17 -14.14 17.49 8.01
C GLU A 17 -14.97 17.04 6.80
N PHE A 18 -14.40 16.27 5.87
CA PHE A 18 -15.15 15.70 4.75
C PHE A 18 -15.85 14.39 5.17
N GLU A 19 -16.94 14.50 5.94
CA GLU A 19 -17.83 13.35 6.19
C GLU A 19 -18.37 12.77 4.88
N HIS A 20 -18.63 13.63 3.87
CA HIS A 20 -19.15 13.25 2.56
C HIS A 20 -18.26 13.75 1.41
N LEU A 21 -17.17 13.01 1.13
CA LEU A 21 -16.25 13.33 0.03
C LEU A 21 -16.93 13.43 -1.34
N ALA A 22 -17.95 12.61 -1.61
CA ALA A 22 -18.69 12.63 -2.87
C ALA A 22 -19.38 13.99 -3.10
N GLU A 23 -20.00 14.56 -2.06
CA GLU A 23 -20.69 15.84 -2.13
C GLU A 23 -19.72 16.99 -2.39
N TYR A 24 -18.57 16.98 -1.70
CA TYR A 24 -17.52 17.97 -1.92
C TYR A 24 -17.01 17.97 -3.36
N LEU A 25 -16.93 16.79 -3.99
CA LEU A 25 -16.54 16.64 -5.39
C LEU A 25 -17.69 16.89 -6.38
N GLY A 26 -18.93 17.03 -5.92
CA GLY A 26 -20.13 17.11 -6.77
C GLY A 26 -20.45 15.80 -7.50
N ALA A 27 -20.02 14.66 -6.97
CA ALA A 27 -20.23 13.34 -7.56
C ALA A 27 -21.44 12.62 -6.93
N ASN A 28 -22.09 11.72 -7.68
CA ASN A 28 -23.15 10.88 -7.13
C ASN A 28 -22.63 9.88 -6.08
N SER A 29 -21.39 9.42 -6.25
CA SER A 29 -20.74 8.47 -5.35
C SER A 29 -19.22 8.53 -5.53
N VAL A 30 -18.47 8.24 -4.47
CA VAL A 30 -17.03 8.04 -4.50
C VAL A 30 -16.67 6.81 -3.68
N ILE A 31 -15.71 6.03 -4.16
CA ILE A 31 -15.19 4.86 -3.44
C ILE A 31 -13.68 4.74 -3.71
N TYR A 32 -12.92 4.39 -2.68
CA TYR A 32 -11.51 4.06 -2.80
C TYR A 32 -11.32 2.59 -3.14
N LEU A 33 -10.34 2.29 -3.99
CA LEU A 33 -9.81 0.94 -4.09
C LEU A 33 -9.08 0.59 -2.79
N SER A 34 -9.29 -0.63 -2.26
CA SER A 34 -8.55 -1.09 -1.09
C SER A 34 -7.06 -1.23 -1.40
N VAL A 35 -6.21 -1.06 -0.38
CA VAL A 35 -4.76 -1.20 -0.54
C VAL A 35 -4.41 -2.64 -0.93
N GLU A 36 -5.09 -3.62 -0.35
CA GLU A 36 -4.95 -5.04 -0.70
C GLU A 36 -5.35 -5.29 -2.15
N GLY A 37 -6.46 -4.70 -2.59
CA GLY A 37 -6.94 -4.76 -3.96
C GLY A 37 -5.89 -4.22 -4.93
N LEU A 38 -5.39 -3.00 -4.68
CA LEU A 38 -4.33 -2.36 -5.47
C LEU A 38 -3.08 -3.23 -5.56
N VAL A 39 -2.57 -3.72 -4.43
CA VAL A 39 -1.37 -4.57 -4.39
C VAL A 39 -1.59 -5.85 -5.19
N SER A 40 -2.73 -6.52 -4.99
CA SER A 40 -3.05 -7.76 -5.71
C SER A 40 -3.11 -7.53 -7.23
N SER A 41 -3.74 -6.44 -7.68
CA SER A 41 -3.86 -6.12 -9.11
C SER A 41 -2.52 -5.85 -9.77
N VAL A 42 -1.59 -5.18 -9.08
CA VAL A 42 -0.24 -4.91 -9.62
C VAL A 42 0.63 -6.16 -9.65
N GLN A 43 0.45 -7.06 -8.68
CA GLN A 43 1.28 -8.27 -8.53
C GLN A 43 0.82 -9.46 -9.37
N GLN A 44 -0.42 -9.48 -9.85
CA GLN A 44 -1.08 -10.63 -10.50
C GLN A 44 -0.27 -11.30 -11.62
N GLU A 45 0.54 -10.55 -12.37
CA GLU A 45 1.32 -11.10 -13.50
C GLU A 45 2.85 -11.10 -13.27
N ILE A 46 3.30 -10.76 -12.07
CA ILE A 46 4.73 -10.73 -11.76
C ILE A 46 5.22 -12.17 -11.54
N LYS A 47 6.05 -12.67 -12.47
CA LYS A 47 6.62 -14.02 -12.37
C LYS A 47 7.67 -14.09 -11.26
N PHE A 48 7.39 -14.88 -10.21
CA PHE A 48 8.35 -15.13 -9.14
C PHE A 48 9.48 -16.04 -9.63
N LYS A 49 10.73 -15.54 -9.58
CA LYS A 49 11.91 -16.41 -9.68
C LYS A 49 12.08 -17.07 -8.32
N LYS A 50 12.04 -18.42 -8.26
CA LYS A 50 12.40 -19.19 -7.07
C LYS A 50 13.88 -18.94 -6.75
N GLN A 51 14.18 -17.90 -5.99
CA GLN A 51 15.50 -17.73 -5.41
C GLN A 51 15.54 -18.46 -4.08
N LYS A 52 16.57 -19.28 -3.87
CA LYS A 52 16.89 -19.87 -2.56
C LYS A 52 17.38 -18.73 -1.64
N VAL A 53 16.47 -18.01 -1.00
CA VAL A 53 16.83 -16.95 -0.04
C VAL A 53 16.97 -17.57 1.36
N LYS A 54 18.05 -17.20 2.05
CA LYS A 54 18.35 -17.61 3.43
C LYS A 54 17.35 -16.95 4.40
N LYS A 55 16.82 -17.79 5.30
CA LYS A 55 15.87 -17.64 6.43
C LYS A 55 15.68 -16.30 7.20
N LEU A 56 16.29 -15.17 6.84
CA LEU A 56 16.40 -14.02 7.77
C LEU A 56 15.29 -12.96 7.66
N ASP A 57 14.64 -12.77 6.51
CA ASP A 57 13.61 -11.74 6.35
C ASP A 57 12.22 -12.37 6.17
N ILE A 58 11.59 -12.78 7.29
CA ILE A 58 10.23 -13.33 7.29
C ILE A 58 9.35 -12.51 8.22
N THR A 59 8.43 -11.73 7.66
CA THR A 59 7.19 -11.32 8.36
C THR A 59 6.20 -12.47 8.25
N ILE A 60 5.83 -13.03 9.40
CA ILE A 60 4.90 -14.16 9.53
C ILE A 60 3.52 -13.74 9.01
N GLN A 61 3.00 -14.46 8.01
CA GLN A 61 1.57 -14.51 7.73
C GLN A 61 1.16 -15.98 7.83
N GLU A 62 0.45 -16.32 8.90
CA GLU A 62 -0.15 -17.63 9.09
C GLU A 62 -1.41 -17.74 8.23
N ASN A 63 -1.29 -18.45 7.11
CA ASN A 63 -2.44 -19.11 6.50
C ASN A 63 -2.22 -20.61 6.73
N GLY A 64 -3.21 -21.32 7.27
CA GLY A 64 -3.14 -22.67 7.84
C GLY A 64 -2.78 -23.83 6.88
N ASN A 65 -1.88 -23.62 5.93
CA ASN A 65 -1.28 -24.65 5.09
C ASN A 65 0.15 -24.23 4.70
N GLY A 66 1.11 -24.57 5.57
CA GLY A 66 2.54 -24.55 5.24
C GLY A 66 3.24 -23.17 5.27
N LEU A 67 4.49 -23.17 5.71
CA LEU A 67 5.38 -22.02 5.69
C LEU A 67 6.03 -21.90 4.30
N GLU A 68 5.44 -21.14 3.39
CA GLU A 68 6.08 -20.79 2.12
C GLU A 68 6.73 -19.41 2.19
N CYS A 69 8.07 -19.37 2.11
CA CYS A 69 8.83 -18.12 2.03
C CYS A 69 8.87 -17.62 0.58
N PHE A 70 8.11 -16.58 0.28
CA PHE A 70 8.21 -15.86 -0.98
C PHE A 70 8.89 -14.51 -0.77
N GLU A 71 9.88 -14.21 -1.61
CA GLU A 71 10.48 -12.88 -1.75
C GLU A 71 9.35 -11.93 -2.19
N LYS A 72 8.71 -11.25 -1.23
CA LYS A 72 7.57 -10.37 -1.54
C LYS A 72 8.08 -9.23 -2.42
N THR A 73 7.53 -9.09 -3.62
CA THR A 73 7.75 -7.92 -4.47
C THR A 73 7.26 -6.68 -3.74
N GLY A 74 8.18 -5.90 -3.19
CA GLY A 74 7.85 -4.73 -2.38
C GLY A 74 7.39 -3.56 -3.25
N HIS A 75 6.14 -3.15 -3.12
CA HIS A 75 5.66 -1.87 -3.63
C HIS A 75 5.57 -0.90 -2.45
N CYS A 76 5.98 0.35 -2.68
CA CYS A 76 5.83 1.40 -1.68
C CYS A 76 4.35 1.78 -1.56
N THR A 77 3.77 1.65 -0.36
CA THR A 77 2.39 2.05 -0.05
C THR A 77 2.33 3.21 0.94
N ALA A 78 3.45 3.91 1.17
CA ALA A 78 3.59 4.92 2.23
C ALA A 78 2.56 6.04 2.14
N CYS A 79 2.28 6.56 0.94
CA CYS A 79 1.30 7.64 0.74
C CYS A 79 -0.14 7.23 1.06
N LEU A 80 -0.45 5.93 1.07
CA LEU A 80 -1.78 5.40 1.37
C LEU A 80 -1.90 4.92 2.81
N THR A 81 -0.81 4.40 3.38
CA THR A 81 -0.80 3.67 4.66
C THR A 81 -0.04 4.38 5.79
N GLY A 82 0.77 5.39 5.44
CA GLY A 82 1.73 6.01 6.35
C GLY A 82 2.93 5.12 6.72
N GLN A 83 3.01 3.88 6.20
CA GLN A 83 4.11 2.95 6.47
C GLN A 83 5.23 3.17 5.45
N TYR A 84 6.26 3.90 5.84
CA TYR A 84 7.42 4.17 4.99
C TYR A 84 8.42 3.00 5.04
N PRO A 85 9.06 2.65 3.90
CA PRO A 85 10.04 1.56 3.85
C PRO A 85 11.40 1.94 4.47
N VAL A 86 11.51 3.15 5.00
CA VAL A 86 12.70 3.71 5.63
C VAL A 86 12.26 4.49 6.86
N GLU A 87 13.14 4.58 7.85
CA GLU A 87 12.97 5.52 8.95
C GLU A 87 12.99 6.94 8.39
N LEU A 88 12.12 7.79 8.94
CA LEU A 88 12.01 9.17 8.52
C LEU A 88 12.49 10.07 9.65
N ASP A 89 13.45 10.93 9.31
CA ASP A 89 13.94 11.99 10.18
C ASP A 89 13.13 13.27 9.90
N TRP A 90 11.88 13.33 10.38
CA TRP A 90 11.11 14.57 10.40
C TRP A 90 10.60 14.89 11.79
#